data_AF-A0A7Y6X967-F1
#
_entry.id   AF-A0A7Y6X967-F1
#
_cell.length_a   1.000
_cell.length_b   1.000
_cell.length_c   1.000
_cell.angle_alpha   90.00
_cell.angle_beta   90.00
_cell.angle_gamma   90.00
#
_symmetry.space_group_name_H-M   'P 1'
#
loop_
_entity.id
_entity.type
_entity.pdbx_description
1 polymer ?
#
loop_
_entity_poly.entity_id
_entity_poly.type
_entity_poly.pdbx_seq_one_letter_code
_entity_poly.pdbx_strand_id
1 'polypeptide(L)'
;MDGGGGVWYLDVEDRLKRGPGAVFFLPMSETSGDTRFIAASYDELLQRISEGMKPDDMPSFDQLASESAPGNVRVPGIEGLVDVERVHASTGRPALVTVHGDARCDEGFVARAGTRVYLTEKGRIHFVTLATRAVVDGIPCAAGTDLAPHPETGRPLRFTPAEPVVVDGLPMAPFHEVRAMDPVFSSETSGVLAHDFDVKGLPLAGGTSVRLSPWLFSGTLRADAEVAGTLLPSGTWFELSNGVILHTRPPAT
;
A
#
# COMPACT_ATOMS: atom_id res chain seq x y z
N MET A 1 10.84 9.79 13.98
CA MET A 1 11.96 9.56 13.06
C MET A 1 12.13 8.07 13.05
N ASP A 2 11.45 7.45 12.12
CA ASP A 2 11.40 6.00 12.02
C ASP A 2 12.78 5.66 11.49
N GLY A 3 13.60 5.03 12.33
CA GLY A 3 14.99 4.70 12.01
C GLY A 3 15.04 3.63 10.92
N GLY A 4 14.59 3.98 9.71
CA GLY A 4 14.56 3.15 8.53
C GLY A 4 15.97 2.67 8.27
N GLY A 5 16.25 1.46 8.73
CA GLY A 5 17.52 0.80 8.49
C GLY A 5 17.67 0.49 7.01
N GLY A 6 18.88 0.18 6.61
CA GLY A 6 19.16 -0.41 5.30
C GLY A 6 20.26 -1.43 5.42
N VAL A 7 20.34 -2.30 4.42
CA VAL A 7 21.38 -3.30 4.30
C VAL A 7 22.44 -2.78 3.33
N TRP A 8 23.69 -2.82 3.77
CA TRP A 8 24.83 -2.61 2.91
C TRP A 8 25.20 -3.92 2.23
N TYR A 9 25.34 -3.90 0.92
CA TYR A 9 25.65 -5.07 0.11
C TYR A 9 26.91 -4.83 -0.72
N LEU A 10 27.82 -5.81 -0.70
CA LEU A 10 29.03 -5.81 -1.51
C LEU A 10 28.85 -6.81 -2.67
N ASP A 11 28.86 -6.31 -3.90
CA ASP A 11 28.72 -7.13 -5.11
C ASP A 11 30.06 -7.68 -5.56
N VAL A 12 30.51 -8.74 -4.88
CA VAL A 12 31.81 -9.38 -5.15
C VAL A 12 31.86 -10.07 -6.52
N GLU A 13 30.72 -10.42 -7.10
CA GLU A 13 30.61 -11.13 -8.38
C GLU A 13 30.27 -10.21 -9.56
N ASP A 14 30.17 -8.89 -9.33
CA ASP A 14 29.78 -7.90 -10.33
C ASP A 14 28.44 -8.22 -11.04
N ARG A 15 27.47 -8.74 -10.29
CA ARG A 15 26.13 -9.06 -10.81
C ARG A 15 25.38 -7.82 -11.29
N LEU A 16 25.66 -6.67 -10.67
CA LEU A 16 25.06 -5.37 -10.97
C LEU A 16 25.90 -4.54 -11.97
N LYS A 17 27.00 -5.10 -12.49
CA LYS A 17 27.84 -4.51 -13.55
C LYS A 17 28.37 -3.11 -13.19
N ARG A 18 28.84 -2.95 -11.96
CA ARG A 18 29.48 -1.72 -11.44
C ARG A 18 30.93 -1.95 -11.01
N GLY A 19 31.48 -3.12 -11.30
CA GLY A 19 32.81 -3.57 -10.91
C GLY A 19 32.75 -4.51 -9.69
N PRO A 20 33.65 -5.52 -9.65
CA PRO A 20 33.72 -6.44 -8.51
C PRO A 20 34.09 -5.68 -7.24
N GLY A 21 33.30 -5.88 -6.18
CA GLY A 21 33.47 -5.15 -4.91
C GLY A 21 32.77 -3.80 -4.86
N ALA A 22 31.88 -3.49 -5.82
CA ALA A 22 30.99 -2.35 -5.71
C ALA A 22 30.07 -2.48 -4.48
N VAL A 23 29.82 -1.35 -3.82
CA VAL A 23 29.00 -1.25 -2.61
C VAL A 23 27.66 -0.62 -2.94
N PHE A 24 26.60 -1.25 -2.43
CA PHE A 24 25.22 -0.84 -2.59
C PHE A 24 24.55 -0.67 -1.24
N PHE A 25 23.50 0.14 -1.23
CA PHE A 25 22.60 0.30 -0.09
C PHE A 25 21.18 -0.09 -0.51
N LEU A 26 20.59 -1.00 0.26
CA LEU A 26 19.23 -1.47 0.10
C LEU A 26 18.41 -0.93 1.27
N PRO A 27 17.57 0.11 1.08
CA PRO A 27 16.67 0.57 2.13
C PRO A 27 15.67 -0.52 2.50
N MET A 28 15.44 -0.74 3.80
CA MET A 28 14.48 -1.75 4.28
C MET A 28 13.04 -1.21 4.37
N SER A 29 12.77 0.01 3.90
CA SER A 29 11.42 0.57 3.89
C SER A 29 10.60 -0.01 2.73
N GLU A 30 9.41 -0.55 3.06
CA GLU A 30 8.50 -1.27 2.16
C GLU A 30 8.07 -0.47 0.92
N THR A 31 8.16 0.85 0.94
CA THR A 31 7.63 1.73 -0.12
C THR A 31 8.66 2.07 -1.20
N SER A 32 9.94 1.75 -1.00
CA SER A 32 11.02 2.21 -1.89
C SER A 32 12.23 1.27 -1.82
N GLY A 33 12.02 -0.02 -2.10
CA GLY A 33 13.07 -1.05 -2.15
C GLY A 33 14.08 -0.87 -3.29
N ASP A 34 14.41 0.38 -3.65
CA ASP A 34 15.30 0.65 -4.75
C ASP A 34 16.74 0.62 -4.25
N THR A 35 17.52 -0.29 -4.84
CA THR A 35 18.95 -0.39 -4.60
C THR A 35 19.64 0.88 -5.07
N ARG A 36 20.57 1.39 -4.25
CA ARG A 36 21.40 2.55 -4.56
C ARG A 36 22.84 2.10 -4.73
N PHE A 37 23.49 2.54 -5.80
CA PHE A 37 24.94 2.42 -5.93
C PHE A 37 25.61 3.46 -5.05
N ILE A 38 26.50 3.04 -4.16
CA ILE A 38 27.15 3.93 -3.20
C ILE A 38 28.60 4.21 -3.55
N ALA A 39 29.37 3.17 -3.88
CA ALA A 39 30.80 3.28 -4.18
C ALA A 39 31.28 2.10 -5.02
N ALA A 40 32.34 2.27 -5.81
CA ALA A 40 32.94 1.20 -6.60
C ALA A 40 33.85 0.28 -5.76
N SER A 41 34.22 0.71 -4.54
CA SER A 41 35.04 -0.06 -3.61
C SER A 41 34.77 0.32 -2.15
N TYR A 42 35.30 -0.48 -1.22
CA TYR A 42 35.23 -0.17 0.20
C TYR A 42 36.04 1.10 0.58
N ASP A 43 37.18 1.33 -0.04
CA ASP A 43 37.99 2.53 0.22
C ASP A 43 37.26 3.80 -0.21
N GLU A 44 36.60 3.77 -1.37
CA GLU A 44 35.77 4.89 -1.83
C GLU A 44 34.55 5.10 -0.91
N LEU A 45 33.93 4.02 -0.41
CA LEU A 45 32.85 4.13 0.57
C LEU A 45 33.33 4.87 1.83
N LEU A 46 34.47 4.47 2.40
CA LEU A 46 35.02 5.11 3.60
C LEU A 46 35.31 6.60 3.35
N GLN A 47 35.86 6.92 2.19
CA GLN A 47 36.08 8.31 1.78
C GLN A 47 34.75 9.09 1.74
N ARG A 48 33.74 8.60 1.02
CA ARG A 48 32.44 9.27 0.90
C ARG A 48 31.76 9.46 2.26
N ILE A 49 31.80 8.45 3.14
CA ILE A 49 31.27 8.55 4.51
C ILE A 49 32.02 9.63 5.30
N SER A 50 33.35 9.70 5.18
CA SER A 50 34.15 10.74 5.85
C SER A 50 33.84 12.16 5.35
N GLU A 51 33.38 12.28 4.11
CA GLU A 51 32.90 13.53 3.49
C GLU A 51 31.43 13.84 3.85
N GLY A 52 30.77 12.98 4.63
CA GLY A 52 29.40 13.21 5.13
C GLY A 52 28.29 12.73 4.21
N MET A 53 28.59 11.88 3.22
CA MET A 53 27.58 11.28 2.33
C MET A 53 26.55 10.48 3.12
N LYS A 54 25.27 10.66 2.79
CA LYS A 54 24.18 9.80 3.27
C LYS A 54 23.68 8.93 2.12
N PRO A 55 23.37 7.65 2.36
CA PRO A 55 22.83 6.78 1.31
C PRO A 55 21.58 7.35 0.63
N ASP A 56 20.75 8.06 1.39
CA ASP A 56 19.51 8.68 0.89
C ASP A 56 19.74 9.82 -0.13
N ASP A 57 20.97 10.34 -0.23
CA ASP A 57 21.35 11.37 -1.20
C ASP A 57 21.70 10.76 -2.57
N MET A 58 22.00 9.46 -2.62
CA MET A 58 22.40 8.77 -3.85
C MET A 58 21.18 8.37 -4.69
N PRO A 59 21.15 8.60 -6.01
CA PRO A 59 19.98 8.24 -6.80
C PRO A 59 19.73 6.74 -6.77
N SER A 60 18.45 6.38 -6.74
CA SER A 60 18.04 4.98 -6.85
C SER A 60 18.21 4.46 -8.26
N PHE A 61 18.33 3.14 -8.44
CA PHE A 61 18.38 2.57 -9.79
C PHE A 61 17.15 2.90 -10.62
N ASP A 62 15.96 2.90 -10.03
CA ASP A 62 14.73 3.31 -10.70
C ASP A 62 14.78 4.80 -11.07
N GLN A 63 15.29 5.67 -10.19
CA GLN A 63 15.47 7.09 -10.52
C GLN A 63 16.38 7.26 -11.74
N LEU A 64 17.54 6.57 -11.76
CA LEU A 64 18.45 6.59 -12.91
C LEU A 64 17.79 6.03 -14.19
N ALA A 65 17.03 4.94 -14.07
CA ALA A 65 16.29 4.36 -15.20
C ALA A 65 15.18 5.30 -15.72
N SER A 66 14.70 6.21 -14.86
CA SER A 66 13.60 7.14 -15.15
C SER A 66 14.05 8.47 -15.74
N GLU A 67 15.36 8.78 -15.74
CA GLU A 67 15.88 10.03 -16.32
C GLU A 67 15.55 10.19 -17.82
N SER A 68 15.33 9.07 -18.51
CA SER A 68 14.93 9.03 -19.92
C SER A 68 13.51 8.45 -20.11
N ALA A 69 12.65 8.57 -19.10
CA ALA A 69 11.30 8.03 -19.17
C ALA A 69 10.50 8.68 -20.33
N PRO A 70 9.92 7.88 -21.23
CA PRO A 70 9.27 8.43 -22.42
C PRO A 70 7.88 9.00 -22.09
N GLY A 71 7.54 10.13 -22.71
CA GLY A 71 6.19 10.70 -22.70
C GLY A 71 5.36 10.21 -23.88
N ASN A 72 4.03 10.27 -23.75
CA ASN A 72 3.04 9.92 -24.78
C ASN A 72 3.24 8.54 -25.42
N VAL A 73 3.47 7.52 -24.60
CA VAL A 73 3.64 6.13 -25.06
C VAL A 73 2.41 5.29 -24.77
N ARG A 74 2.32 4.15 -25.46
CA ARG A 74 1.36 3.09 -25.12
C ARG A 74 2.01 2.14 -24.14
N VAL A 75 1.30 1.81 -23.06
CA VAL A 75 1.74 0.84 -22.06
C VAL A 75 0.79 -0.35 -22.09
N PRO A 76 1.31 -1.59 -22.24
CA PRO A 76 0.47 -2.79 -22.17
C PRO A 76 -0.37 -2.79 -20.88
N GLY A 77 -1.66 -3.14 -20.99
CA GLY A 77 -2.59 -3.10 -19.86
C GLY A 77 -3.35 -1.79 -19.68
N ILE A 78 -3.00 -0.72 -20.40
CA ILE A 78 -3.66 0.59 -20.31
C ILE A 78 -4.00 1.09 -21.72
N GLU A 79 -5.29 1.21 -22.03
CA GLU A 79 -5.74 1.78 -23.30
C GLU A 79 -5.51 3.28 -23.34
N GLY A 80 -4.75 3.76 -24.34
CA GLY A 80 -4.52 5.18 -24.58
C GLY A 80 -3.04 5.55 -24.55
N LEU A 81 -2.77 6.85 -24.42
CA LEU A 81 -1.42 7.39 -24.25
C LEU A 81 -1.21 7.77 -22.79
N VAL A 82 -0.02 7.49 -22.29
CA VAL A 82 0.42 7.84 -20.94
C VAL A 82 1.81 8.46 -20.96
N ASP A 83 2.13 9.23 -19.93
CA ASP A 83 3.50 9.65 -19.65
C ASP A 83 4.12 8.71 -18.63
N VAL A 84 5.31 8.18 -18.92
CA VAL A 84 6.05 7.38 -17.94
C VAL A 84 6.77 8.33 -16.99
N GLU A 85 6.47 8.23 -15.70
CA GLU A 85 7.16 9.00 -14.64
C GLU A 85 8.28 8.18 -14.00
N ARG A 86 8.10 6.85 -13.91
CA ARG A 86 9.09 5.95 -13.33
C ARG A 86 9.21 4.66 -14.11
N VAL A 87 10.42 4.11 -14.16
CA VAL A 87 10.79 2.84 -14.81
C VAL A 87 11.43 1.92 -13.79
N HIS A 88 11.00 0.66 -13.76
CA HIS A 88 11.65 -0.41 -12.99
C HIS A 88 13.02 -0.69 -13.59
N ALA A 89 14.11 -0.42 -12.86
CA ALA A 89 15.46 -0.59 -13.39
C ALA A 89 15.80 -2.04 -13.74
N SER A 90 15.22 -2.99 -13.01
CA SER A 90 15.40 -4.43 -13.21
C SER A 90 14.87 -4.93 -14.56
N THR A 91 13.80 -4.30 -15.07
CA THR A 91 13.07 -4.78 -16.26
C THR A 91 13.00 -3.78 -17.41
N GLY A 92 13.31 -2.50 -17.16
CA GLY A 92 13.11 -1.40 -18.09
C GLY A 92 11.63 -1.09 -18.37
N ARG A 93 10.70 -1.67 -17.60
CA ARG A 93 9.26 -1.47 -17.80
C ARG A 93 8.74 -0.28 -16.98
N PRO A 94 7.65 0.37 -17.42
CA PRO A 94 7.02 1.42 -16.62
C PRO A 94 6.63 0.92 -15.22
N ALA A 95 6.98 1.70 -14.20
CA ALA A 95 6.64 1.50 -12.79
C ALA A 95 5.57 2.48 -12.31
N LEU A 96 5.56 3.68 -12.88
CA LEU A 96 4.60 4.74 -12.61
C LEU A 96 4.30 5.48 -13.91
N VAL A 97 3.02 5.63 -14.22
CA VAL A 97 2.57 6.40 -15.39
C VAL A 97 1.47 7.36 -15.00
N THR A 98 1.34 8.46 -15.74
CA THR A 98 0.20 9.37 -15.67
C THR A 98 -0.66 9.24 -16.92
N VAL A 99 -1.96 9.00 -16.72
CA VAL A 99 -2.94 8.84 -17.81
C VAL A 99 -3.47 10.19 -18.28
N HIS A 100 -3.46 10.46 -19.58
CA HIS A 100 -3.93 11.75 -20.14
C HIS A 100 -5.45 11.84 -20.25
N GLY A 101 -6.10 10.73 -20.58
CA GLY A 101 -7.55 10.59 -20.65
C GLY A 101 -7.99 9.40 -19.81
N ASP A 102 -9.32 9.26 -19.64
CA ASP A 102 -9.87 8.07 -19.01
C ASP A 102 -9.48 6.85 -19.85
N ALA A 103 -8.82 5.90 -19.20
CA ALA A 103 -8.14 4.79 -19.86
C ALA A 103 -8.68 3.46 -19.35
N ARG A 104 -9.15 2.60 -20.24
CA ARG A 104 -9.56 1.24 -19.86
C ARG A 104 -8.34 0.40 -19.55
N CYS A 105 -8.41 -0.34 -18.46
CA CYS A 105 -7.39 -1.28 -18.04
C CYS A 105 -7.80 -2.72 -18.39
N ASP A 106 -6.83 -3.61 -18.62
CA ASP A 106 -7.07 -5.02 -18.96
C ASP A 106 -7.89 -5.75 -17.87
N GLU A 107 -7.78 -5.29 -16.63
CA GLU A 107 -8.50 -5.79 -15.46
C GLU A 107 -9.98 -5.35 -15.42
N GLY A 108 -10.46 -4.61 -16.44
CA GLY A 108 -11.89 -4.34 -16.65
C GLY A 108 -12.43 -3.08 -15.98
N PHE A 109 -11.58 -2.24 -15.40
CA PHE A 109 -11.93 -0.93 -14.86
C PHE A 109 -11.31 0.21 -15.67
N VAL A 110 -11.68 1.45 -15.35
CA VAL A 110 -11.22 2.65 -16.06
C VAL A 110 -10.40 3.52 -15.12
N ALA A 111 -9.14 3.76 -15.46
CA ALA A 111 -8.26 4.70 -14.79
C ALA A 111 -8.68 6.14 -15.10
N ARG A 112 -8.70 7.01 -14.08
CA ARG A 112 -9.11 8.41 -14.18
C ARG A 112 -8.04 9.27 -14.85
N ALA A 113 -8.45 10.07 -15.84
CA ALA A 113 -7.59 11.07 -16.46
C ALA A 113 -6.86 11.96 -15.43
N GLY A 114 -5.60 12.26 -15.69
CA GLY A 114 -4.73 13.08 -14.85
C GLY A 114 -4.29 12.42 -13.55
N THR A 115 -4.54 11.13 -13.36
CA THR A 115 -4.12 10.39 -12.16
C THR A 115 -2.96 9.43 -12.47
N ARG A 116 -2.27 9.02 -11.40
CA ARG A 116 -1.14 8.10 -11.45
C ARG A 116 -1.61 6.65 -11.41
N VAL A 117 -0.99 5.82 -12.23
CA VAL A 117 -1.13 4.36 -12.21
C VAL A 117 0.23 3.76 -11.86
N TYR A 118 0.28 3.01 -10.76
CA TYR A 118 1.47 2.28 -10.35
C TYR A 118 1.40 0.87 -10.92
N LEU A 119 2.52 0.39 -11.45
CA LEU A 119 2.64 -0.89 -12.12
C LEU A 119 3.67 -1.74 -11.39
N THR A 120 3.38 -3.03 -11.29
CA THR A 120 4.35 -4.05 -10.86
C THR A 120 5.42 -4.26 -11.94
N GLU A 121 6.54 -4.91 -11.61
CA GLU A 121 7.56 -5.29 -12.61
C GLU A 121 6.98 -6.17 -13.74
N LYS A 122 5.92 -6.93 -13.44
CA LYS A 122 5.20 -7.74 -14.44
C LYS A 122 4.31 -6.89 -15.38
N GLY A 123 4.16 -5.59 -15.13
CA GLY A 123 3.30 -4.67 -15.87
C GLY A 123 1.83 -4.70 -15.45
N ARG A 124 1.49 -5.38 -14.34
CA ARG A 124 0.13 -5.36 -13.77
C ARG A 124 -0.11 -4.13 -12.94
N ILE A 125 -1.34 -3.66 -12.90
CA ILE A 125 -1.73 -2.53 -12.05
C ILE A 125 -1.57 -2.91 -10.57
N HIS A 126 -0.81 -2.09 -9.86
CA HIS A 126 -0.66 -2.15 -8.41
C HIS A 126 -1.55 -1.13 -7.72
N PHE A 127 -1.74 0.04 -8.34
CA PHE A 127 -2.56 1.11 -7.81
C PHE A 127 -3.11 2.00 -8.92
N VAL A 128 -4.37 2.42 -8.80
CA VAL A 128 -5.06 3.26 -9.78
C VAL A 128 -6.21 4.02 -9.14
N THR A 129 -6.45 5.26 -9.57
CA THR A 129 -7.69 5.97 -9.21
C THR A 129 -8.77 5.68 -10.25
N LEU A 130 -9.93 5.20 -9.83
CA LEU A 130 -11.03 4.87 -10.74
C LEU A 130 -11.72 6.11 -11.31
N ALA A 131 -11.96 6.15 -12.63
CA ALA A 131 -12.73 7.20 -13.29
C ALA A 131 -14.23 7.10 -12.98
N THR A 132 -14.74 5.87 -12.95
CA THR A 132 -16.16 5.55 -12.79
C THR A 132 -16.35 4.40 -11.80
N ARG A 133 -17.59 4.14 -11.39
CA ARG A 133 -17.92 2.96 -10.58
C ARG A 133 -17.53 1.71 -11.36
N ALA A 134 -16.88 0.76 -10.69
CA ALA A 134 -16.49 -0.52 -11.26
C ALA A 134 -16.88 -1.66 -10.32
N VAL A 135 -17.06 -2.86 -10.87
CA VAL A 135 -17.18 -4.09 -10.06
C VAL A 135 -15.89 -4.88 -10.24
N VAL A 136 -15.10 -5.00 -9.18
CA VAL A 136 -13.79 -5.66 -9.20
C VAL A 136 -13.87 -6.88 -8.29
N ASP A 137 -13.73 -8.07 -8.86
CA ASP A 137 -13.90 -9.34 -8.13
C ASP A 137 -15.22 -9.41 -7.33
N GLY A 138 -16.32 -8.98 -7.97
CA GLY A 138 -17.65 -8.92 -7.34
C GLY A 138 -17.85 -7.77 -6.35
N ILE A 139 -16.82 -6.98 -6.05
CA ILE A 139 -16.90 -5.84 -5.13
C ILE A 139 -17.23 -4.56 -5.90
N PRO A 140 -18.36 -3.90 -5.60
CA PRO A 140 -18.73 -2.62 -6.20
C PRO A 140 -17.88 -1.48 -5.63
N CYS A 141 -16.92 -0.98 -6.40
CA CYS A 141 -16.02 0.11 -6.05
C CYS A 141 -16.56 1.46 -6.55
N ALA A 142 -16.51 2.49 -5.70
CA ALA A 142 -16.95 3.84 -6.02
C ALA A 142 -16.03 4.52 -7.05
N ALA A 143 -16.58 5.43 -7.85
CA ALA A 143 -15.78 6.32 -8.69
C ALA A 143 -14.86 7.20 -7.82
N GLY A 144 -13.68 7.52 -8.34
CA GLY A 144 -12.68 8.31 -7.62
C GLY A 144 -11.94 7.57 -6.51
N THR A 145 -12.24 6.28 -6.30
CA THR A 145 -11.51 5.49 -5.30
C THR A 145 -10.10 5.17 -5.77
N ASP A 146 -9.19 5.17 -4.81
CA ASP A 146 -7.85 4.62 -4.91
C ASP A 146 -7.93 3.09 -4.79
N LEU A 147 -7.88 2.40 -5.92
CA LEU A 147 -7.94 0.95 -6.01
C LEU A 147 -6.52 0.37 -6.01
N ALA A 148 -6.22 -0.53 -5.08
CA ALA A 148 -5.06 -1.41 -5.13
C ALA A 148 -5.52 -2.86 -5.29
N PRO A 149 -5.47 -3.45 -6.50
CA PRO A 149 -5.80 -4.85 -6.69
C PRO A 149 -4.63 -5.75 -6.25
N HIS A 150 -4.95 -6.94 -5.78
CA HIS A 150 -3.97 -7.97 -5.48
C HIS A 150 -3.26 -8.39 -6.78
N PRO A 151 -1.91 -8.43 -6.82
CA PRO A 151 -1.15 -8.61 -8.06
C PRO A 151 -1.45 -9.94 -8.76
N GLU A 152 -1.70 -11.02 -8.01
CA GLU A 152 -2.01 -12.34 -8.58
C GLU A 152 -3.52 -12.58 -8.78
N THR A 153 -4.37 -12.31 -7.77
CA THR A 153 -5.81 -12.66 -7.81
C THR A 153 -6.71 -11.56 -8.38
N GLY A 154 -6.26 -10.30 -8.43
CA GLY A 154 -7.09 -9.15 -8.80
C GLY A 154 -8.08 -8.68 -7.71
N ARG A 155 -8.19 -9.41 -6.58
CA ARG A 155 -9.04 -9.03 -5.45
C ARG A 155 -8.66 -7.64 -4.93
N PRO A 156 -9.60 -6.72 -4.68
CA PRO A 156 -9.30 -5.41 -4.07
C PRO A 156 -8.67 -5.52 -2.68
N LEU A 157 -7.48 -4.91 -2.50
CA LEU A 157 -6.77 -4.79 -1.23
C LEU A 157 -6.92 -3.40 -0.60
N ARG A 158 -7.09 -2.35 -1.40
CA ARG A 158 -7.46 -1.00 -0.98
C ARG A 158 -8.53 -0.49 -1.92
N PHE A 159 -9.65 -0.04 -1.40
CA PHE A 159 -10.77 0.49 -2.20
C PHE A 159 -11.79 1.22 -1.33
N THR A 160 -12.75 1.87 -1.97
CA THR A 160 -13.93 2.48 -1.35
C THR A 160 -15.16 1.82 -1.96
N PRO A 161 -15.97 1.07 -1.21
CA PRO A 161 -17.14 0.43 -1.76
C PRO A 161 -18.24 1.46 -2.06
N ALA A 162 -19.00 1.24 -3.12
CA ALA A 162 -20.11 2.10 -3.55
C ALA A 162 -21.45 1.75 -2.87
N GLU A 163 -21.52 0.57 -2.25
CA GLU A 163 -22.65 0.06 -1.46
C GLU A 163 -22.11 -0.82 -0.33
N PRO A 164 -22.91 -1.19 0.69
CA PRO A 164 -22.42 -2.07 1.76
C PRO A 164 -21.87 -3.39 1.20
N VAL A 165 -20.70 -3.81 1.69
CA VAL A 165 -20.04 -5.07 1.29
C VAL A 165 -19.57 -5.85 2.50
N VAL A 166 -19.39 -7.16 2.38
CA VAL A 166 -18.78 -7.98 3.43
C VAL A 166 -17.35 -8.32 3.05
N VAL A 167 -16.39 -7.95 3.89
CA VAL A 167 -14.96 -8.22 3.68
C VAL A 167 -14.44 -8.96 4.90
N ASP A 168 -13.95 -10.19 4.69
CA ASP A 168 -13.48 -11.08 5.75
C ASP A 168 -14.47 -11.23 6.92
N GLY A 169 -15.76 -11.30 6.58
CA GLY A 169 -16.86 -11.44 7.55
C GLY A 169 -17.31 -10.14 8.21
N LEU A 170 -16.69 -9.00 7.91
CA LEU A 170 -17.08 -7.70 8.46
C LEU A 170 -17.95 -6.91 7.47
N PRO A 171 -19.12 -6.39 7.87
CA PRO A 171 -19.96 -5.55 7.01
C PRO A 171 -19.38 -4.13 6.93
N MET A 172 -18.80 -3.78 5.78
CA MET A 172 -18.19 -2.48 5.52
C MET A 172 -19.19 -1.48 4.93
N ALA A 173 -19.18 -0.26 5.48
CA ALA A 173 -20.01 0.85 5.05
C ALA A 173 -19.59 1.36 3.66
N PRO A 174 -20.54 1.81 2.83
CA PRO A 174 -20.22 2.46 1.56
C PRO A 174 -19.49 3.79 1.79
N PHE A 175 -18.71 4.23 0.80
CA PHE A 175 -18.02 5.52 0.79
C PHE A 175 -16.96 5.72 1.88
N HIS A 176 -16.55 4.65 2.56
CA HIS A 176 -15.41 4.64 3.47
C HIS A 176 -14.30 3.73 2.93
N GLU A 177 -13.04 4.15 3.05
CA GLU A 177 -11.91 3.32 2.62
C GLU A 177 -11.88 2.00 3.39
N VAL A 178 -11.71 0.91 2.65
CA VAL A 178 -11.45 -0.43 3.15
C VAL A 178 -10.03 -0.81 2.74
N ARG A 179 -9.27 -1.36 3.69
CA ARG A 179 -7.98 -2.01 3.44
C ARG A 179 -8.08 -3.46 3.88
N ALA A 180 -7.86 -4.39 2.98
CA ALA A 180 -7.76 -5.82 3.22
C ALA A 180 -6.38 -6.26 2.75
N MET A 181 -5.51 -6.60 3.68
CA MET A 181 -4.15 -7.05 3.38
C MET A 181 -4.15 -8.49 2.87
N ASP A 182 -3.13 -8.81 2.06
CA ASP A 182 -2.92 -10.18 1.58
C ASP A 182 -2.57 -11.09 2.78
N PRO A 183 -3.34 -12.16 3.03
CA PRO A 183 -3.13 -13.05 4.18
C PRO A 183 -1.76 -13.74 4.19
N VAL A 184 -1.02 -13.77 3.07
CA VAL A 184 0.36 -14.26 3.02
C VAL A 184 1.30 -13.37 3.85
N PHE A 185 1.07 -12.04 3.86
CA PHE A 185 1.91 -11.09 4.57
C PHE A 185 1.27 -10.60 5.87
N SER A 186 -0.02 -10.30 5.84
CA SER A 186 -0.80 -9.86 7.00
C SER A 186 -2.28 -10.12 6.79
N SER A 187 -2.95 -10.76 7.74
CA SER A 187 -4.40 -10.93 7.72
C SER A 187 -5.12 -9.72 8.33
N GLU A 188 -4.77 -8.51 7.89
CA GLU A 188 -5.36 -7.28 8.41
C GLU A 188 -6.49 -6.77 7.51
N THR A 189 -7.67 -6.57 8.10
CA THR A 189 -8.79 -5.86 7.46
C THR A 189 -9.22 -4.67 8.30
N SER A 190 -9.38 -3.51 7.66
CA SER A 190 -9.84 -2.28 8.29
C SER A 190 -10.82 -1.51 7.41
N GLY A 191 -11.72 -0.76 8.05
CA GLY A 191 -12.73 0.05 7.39
C GLY A 191 -13.74 0.60 8.40
N VAL A 192 -14.92 1.01 7.93
CA VAL A 192 -16.02 1.50 8.78
C VAL A 192 -17.17 0.50 8.74
N LEU A 193 -17.76 0.15 9.88
CA LEU A 193 -18.89 -0.80 9.90
C LEU A 193 -20.16 -0.19 9.30
N ALA A 194 -20.88 -0.96 8.47
CA ALA A 194 -22.13 -0.53 7.85
C ALA A 194 -23.31 -0.44 8.83
N HIS A 195 -23.31 -1.28 9.86
CA HIS A 195 -24.32 -1.38 10.89
C HIS A 195 -23.71 -2.03 12.14
N ASP A 196 -24.48 -2.03 13.23
CA ASP A 196 -24.12 -2.73 14.47
C ASP A 196 -23.74 -4.19 14.19
N PHE A 197 -22.58 -4.62 14.66
CA PHE A 197 -22.06 -5.95 14.35
C PHE A 197 -21.24 -6.52 15.50
N ASP A 198 -21.44 -7.81 15.78
CA ASP A 198 -20.71 -8.50 16.83
C ASP A 198 -19.43 -9.12 16.25
N VAL A 199 -18.28 -8.53 16.59
CA VAL A 199 -16.98 -9.06 16.17
C VAL A 199 -16.40 -9.92 17.27
N LYS A 200 -16.43 -11.24 17.08
CA LYS A 200 -15.94 -12.24 18.05
C LYS A 200 -16.56 -12.05 19.45
N GLY A 201 -17.86 -11.75 19.50
CA GLY A 201 -18.60 -11.54 20.74
C GLY A 201 -18.54 -10.11 21.31
N LEU A 202 -17.77 -9.20 20.69
CA LEU A 202 -17.76 -7.80 21.08
C LEU A 202 -18.81 -7.01 20.28
N PRO A 203 -19.79 -6.36 20.95
CA PRO A 203 -20.86 -5.64 20.28
C PRO A 203 -20.37 -4.27 19.80
N LEU A 204 -20.07 -4.14 18.51
CA LEU A 204 -19.59 -2.90 17.91
C LEU A 204 -20.71 -2.09 17.27
N ALA A 205 -20.63 -0.76 17.37
CA ALA A 205 -21.58 0.16 16.77
C ALA A 205 -21.32 0.35 15.26
N GLY A 206 -22.40 0.44 14.48
CA GLY A 206 -22.32 0.89 13.10
C GLY A 206 -21.69 2.28 12.97
N GLY A 207 -21.01 2.54 11.86
CA GLY A 207 -20.31 3.80 11.62
C GLY A 207 -18.97 3.94 12.35
N THR A 208 -18.55 2.97 13.16
CA THR A 208 -17.22 2.99 13.79
C THR A 208 -16.13 2.46 12.85
N SER A 209 -14.93 3.05 12.94
CA SER A 209 -13.74 2.48 12.34
C SER A 209 -13.32 1.22 13.08
N VAL A 210 -13.09 0.15 12.34
CA VAL A 210 -12.60 -1.13 12.86
C VAL A 210 -11.29 -1.51 12.20
N ARG A 211 -10.43 -2.19 12.96
CA ARG A 211 -9.23 -2.87 12.47
C ARG A 211 -9.20 -4.28 13.06
N LEU A 212 -9.01 -5.28 12.22
CA LEU A 212 -8.96 -6.70 12.55
C LEU A 212 -7.62 -7.25 12.06
N SER A 213 -6.77 -7.80 12.94
CA SER A 213 -5.51 -8.46 12.57
C SER A 213 -5.03 -9.43 13.66
N PRO A 214 -4.99 -10.75 13.41
CA PRO A 214 -6.15 -11.64 13.25
C PRO A 214 -7.22 -11.53 14.37
N TRP A 215 -7.00 -10.71 15.40
CA TRP A 215 -7.93 -10.34 16.47
C TRP A 215 -8.44 -8.91 16.26
N LEU A 216 -9.56 -8.57 16.91
CA LEU A 216 -10.05 -7.20 16.85
C LEU A 216 -9.04 -6.28 17.54
N PHE A 217 -8.60 -5.25 16.83
CA PHE A 217 -7.62 -4.28 17.31
C PHE A 217 -8.31 -3.03 17.85
N SER A 218 -9.36 -2.52 17.21
CA SER A 218 -10.09 -1.34 17.70
C SER A 218 -11.52 -1.27 17.19
N GLY A 219 -12.35 -0.51 17.90
CA GLY A 219 -13.75 -0.25 17.57
C GLY A 219 -14.46 0.57 18.65
N THR A 220 -15.72 0.94 18.40
CA THR A 220 -16.62 1.57 19.38
C THR A 220 -17.71 0.59 19.79
N LEU A 221 -17.91 0.42 21.09
CA LEU A 221 -18.95 -0.45 21.63
C LEU A 221 -20.36 0.13 21.43
N ARG A 222 -21.34 -0.68 21.02
CA ARG A 222 -22.78 -0.31 21.00
C ARG A 222 -23.51 -0.61 22.31
N ALA A 223 -22.93 -1.47 23.14
CA ALA A 223 -23.47 -1.90 24.43
C ALA A 223 -22.32 -2.11 25.42
N ASP A 224 -22.61 -2.05 26.71
CA ASP A 224 -21.65 -2.39 27.75
C ASP A 224 -21.08 -3.79 27.49
N ALA A 225 -19.76 -3.93 27.54
CA ALA A 225 -19.09 -5.18 27.20
C ALA A 225 -17.79 -5.35 27.98
N GLU A 226 -17.45 -6.62 28.27
CA GLU A 226 -16.14 -6.96 28.82
C GLU A 226 -15.11 -7.01 27.70
N VAL A 227 -14.12 -6.12 27.77
CA VAL A 227 -13.01 -6.04 26.82
C VAL A 227 -11.72 -6.31 27.60
N ALA A 228 -11.01 -7.39 27.24
CA ALA A 228 -9.77 -7.79 27.91
C ALA A 228 -9.87 -7.82 29.46
N GLY A 229 -10.97 -8.36 30.00
CA GLY A 229 -11.19 -8.45 31.45
C GLY A 229 -11.73 -7.16 32.11
N THR A 230 -11.99 -6.10 31.34
CA THR A 230 -12.48 -4.82 31.86
C THR A 230 -13.87 -4.51 31.28
N LEU A 231 -14.86 -4.24 32.15
CA LEU A 231 -16.19 -3.79 31.72
C LEU A 231 -16.11 -2.34 31.23
N LEU A 232 -16.36 -2.13 29.94
CA LEU A 232 -16.41 -0.81 29.31
C LEU A 232 -17.87 -0.44 28.97
N PRO A 233 -18.30 0.81 29.20
CA PRO A 233 -19.65 1.24 28.89
C PRO A 233 -19.86 1.39 27.38
N SER A 234 -21.11 1.32 26.94
CA SER A 234 -21.55 1.64 25.58
C SER A 234 -21.04 3.01 25.13
N GLY A 235 -20.70 3.13 23.84
CA GLY A 235 -20.11 4.33 23.23
C GLY A 235 -18.61 4.48 23.45
N THR A 236 -17.98 3.63 24.28
CA THR A 236 -16.53 3.66 24.48
C THR A 236 -15.81 3.16 23.24
N TRP A 237 -14.90 3.97 22.71
CA TRP A 237 -13.91 3.51 21.74
C TRP A 237 -12.71 2.90 22.47
N PHE A 238 -12.16 1.81 21.94
CA PHE A 238 -11.01 1.14 22.52
C PHE A 238 -9.99 0.72 21.45
N GLU A 239 -8.75 0.50 21.89
CA GLU A 239 -7.65 -0.07 21.12
C GLU A 239 -6.96 -1.17 21.94
N LEU A 240 -6.72 -2.31 21.31
CA LEU A 240 -6.11 -3.51 21.88
C LEU A 240 -4.76 -3.77 21.21
N SER A 241 -3.79 -4.22 22.00
CA SER A 241 -2.58 -4.86 21.48
C SER A 241 -2.28 -6.10 22.30
N ASN A 242 -2.10 -7.22 21.61
CA ASN A 242 -1.85 -8.53 22.22
C ASN A 242 -2.87 -8.89 23.32
N GLY A 243 -4.14 -8.56 23.09
CA GLY A 243 -5.24 -8.85 24.02
C GLY A 243 -5.30 -7.94 25.25
N VAL A 244 -4.52 -6.86 25.29
CA VAL A 244 -4.53 -5.86 26.38
C VAL A 244 -5.05 -4.53 25.85
N ILE A 245 -5.85 -3.83 26.66
CA ILE A 245 -6.28 -2.45 26.36
C ILE A 245 -5.07 -1.51 26.38
N LEU A 246 -4.77 -0.90 25.25
CA LEU A 246 -3.77 0.18 25.14
C LEU A 246 -4.40 1.53 25.42
N HIS A 247 -5.52 1.81 24.77
CA HIS A 247 -6.19 3.11 24.82
C HIS A 247 -7.69 2.95 24.90
N THR A 248 -8.34 3.89 25.58
CA THR A 248 -9.80 4.05 25.56
C THR A 248 -10.14 5.52 25.36
N ARG A 249 -11.29 5.78 24.74
CA ARG A 249 -11.92 7.10 24.68
C ARG A 249 -13.38 6.94 25.10
N PRO A 250 -13.82 7.61 26.17
CA PRO A 250 -15.20 7.50 26.64
C PRO A 250 -16.18 8.10 25.61
N PRO A 251 -17.49 7.82 25.74
CA PRO A 251 -18.52 8.41 24.88
C PRO A 251 -18.46 9.94 24.92
N ALA A 252 -18.74 10.59 23.79
CA ALA A 252 -18.96 12.04 23.78
C ALA A 252 -20.23 12.35 24.62
N THR A 253 -20.08 13.21 25.62
CA THR A 253 -21.17 13.72 26.47
C THR A 253 -21.99 14.78 25.77
#